data_AF-A0A7J9ZGI0-F1
#
_entry.id   AF-A0A7J9ZGI0-F1
#
_cell.length_a   1.000
_cell.length_b   1.000
_cell.length_c   1.000
_cell.angle_alpha   90.00
_cell.angle_beta   90.00
_cell.angle_gamma   90.00
#
_symmetry.space_group_name_H-M   'P 1'
#
loop_
_entity.id
_entity.type
_entity.pdbx_description
1 polymer ?
#
loop_
_entity_poly.entity_id
_entity_poly.type
_entity_poly.pdbx_seq_one_letter_code
_entity_poly.pdbx_strand_id
1 'polypeptide(L)'
;MKRDVDVNGEIAVDYRLTAASPERFLHAVHILLDLSSEARIAAPEVTHARILDYPQTGVSTEVTWPNGLGMPLDQLGPNDGTATGACLLDCQHVTVLDQNDALALTWSTRRRADQRLLSMFLWRNLCGWPTDAPYRAIGIEPMVGRAADLGGANREDVAEVRNNHNFHWRLHITCWRRLTCLATARSGHG
;
A
#
# COMPACT_ATOMS: atom_id res chain seq x y z
N MET A 1 3.77 2.20 -23.61
CA MET A 1 4.04 3.54 -23.05
C MET A 1 4.90 3.35 -21.82
N LYS A 2 6.21 3.64 -21.90
CA LYS A 2 7.13 3.55 -20.76
C LYS A 2 7.31 4.97 -20.22
N ARG A 3 7.10 5.16 -18.92
CA ARG A 3 7.42 6.41 -18.22
C ARG A 3 8.64 6.11 -17.36
N ASP A 4 9.79 6.71 -17.70
CA ASP A 4 10.98 6.68 -16.85
C ASP A 4 10.87 7.88 -15.88
N VAL A 5 10.91 7.62 -14.57
CA VAL A 5 10.92 8.64 -13.50
C VAL A 5 12.36 8.78 -13.02
N ASP A 6 12.87 10.02 -13.04
CA ASP A 6 14.26 10.34 -12.69
C ASP A 6 14.47 10.44 -11.17
N VAL A 7 15.65 10.01 -10.71
CA VAL A 7 16.03 9.81 -9.31
C VAL A 7 16.50 11.11 -8.66
N ASN A 8 15.50 11.89 -8.24
CA ASN A 8 15.38 12.71 -7.02
C ASN A 8 14.03 13.43 -7.11
N GLY A 9 13.01 12.68 -7.51
CA GLY A 9 11.70 13.19 -7.84
C GLY A 9 10.81 13.22 -6.62
N GLU A 10 10.11 14.33 -6.45
CA GLU A 10 8.99 14.46 -5.52
C GLU A 10 7.73 14.69 -6.33
N ILE A 11 6.68 13.94 -6.03
CA ILE A 11 5.33 14.15 -6.57
C ILE A 11 4.40 14.42 -5.39
N ALA A 12 3.71 15.55 -5.43
CA ALA A 12 2.62 15.86 -4.52
C ALA A 12 1.30 15.94 -5.29
N VAL A 13 0.28 15.24 -4.80
CA VAL A 13 -1.06 15.24 -5.38
C VAL A 13 -2.07 15.64 -4.30
N ASP A 14 -2.77 16.74 -4.54
CA ASP A 14 -3.86 17.21 -3.69
C ASP A 14 -5.20 16.75 -4.23
N TYR A 15 -5.98 16.12 -3.36
CA TYR A 15 -7.33 15.67 -3.66
C TYR A 15 -8.36 16.45 -2.85
N ARG A 16 -9.52 16.66 -3.48
CA ARG A 16 -10.70 17.24 -2.85
C ARG A 16 -11.93 16.56 -3.38
N LEU A 17 -12.75 16.02 -2.47
CA LEU A 17 -14.07 15.51 -2.77
C LEU A 17 -15.15 16.42 -2.16
N THR A 18 -16.18 16.69 -2.96
CA THR A 18 -17.35 17.50 -2.59
C THR A 18 -18.62 16.79 -3.05
N ALA A 19 -19.71 16.87 -2.29
CA ALA A 19 -20.99 16.27 -2.68
C ALA A 19 -22.17 17.18 -2.30
N ALA A 20 -23.20 17.20 -3.14
CA ALA A 20 -24.43 17.97 -2.90
C ALA A 20 -25.31 17.35 -1.80
N SER A 21 -25.26 16.03 -1.66
CA SER A 21 -25.89 15.25 -0.59
C SER A 21 -24.84 14.44 0.19
N PRO A 22 -25.11 14.06 1.45
CA PRO A 22 -24.24 13.15 2.19
C PRO A 22 -23.96 11.86 1.42
N GLU A 23 -22.68 11.53 1.23
CA GLU A 23 -22.25 10.35 0.48
C GLU A 23 -21.07 9.67 1.16
N ARG A 24 -21.11 8.34 1.24
CA ARG A 24 -20.01 7.52 1.74
C ARG A 24 -19.11 7.17 0.57
N PHE A 25 -17.80 7.19 0.79
CA PHE A 25 -16.86 6.87 -0.26
C PHE A 25 -15.63 6.13 0.29
N LEU A 26 -15.00 5.42 -0.64
CA LEU A 26 -13.65 4.88 -0.54
C LEU A 26 -12.86 5.48 -1.72
N HIS A 27 -11.56 5.65 -1.55
CA HIS A 27 -10.69 6.07 -2.64
C HIS A 27 -9.34 5.40 -2.50
N ALA A 28 -8.80 4.89 -3.59
CA ALA A 28 -7.46 4.33 -3.67
C ALA A 28 -6.68 4.96 -4.84
N VAL A 29 -5.39 5.20 -4.66
CA VAL A 29 -4.48 5.54 -5.76
C VAL A 29 -3.78 4.25 -6.19
N HIS A 30 -4.14 3.69 -7.35
CA HIS A 30 -3.55 2.44 -7.84
C HIS A 30 -2.15 2.65 -8.42
N ILE A 31 -1.11 2.32 -7.65
CA ILE A 31 0.29 2.39 -8.11
C ILE A 31 0.77 0.96 -8.35
N LEU A 32 0.79 0.56 -9.62
CA LEU A 32 1.32 -0.73 -10.06
C LEU A 32 2.82 -0.61 -10.32
N LEU A 33 3.61 -1.42 -9.62
CA LEU A 33 5.07 -1.36 -9.67
C LEU A 33 5.66 -2.61 -10.32
N ASP A 34 6.62 -2.39 -11.21
CA ASP A 34 7.54 -3.44 -11.66
C ASP A 34 8.72 -3.48 -10.70
N LEU A 35 8.86 -4.60 -9.99
CA LEU A 35 9.76 -4.77 -8.85
C LEU A 35 10.57 -6.05 -8.99
N SER A 36 11.78 -6.12 -8.45
CA SER A 36 12.55 -7.36 -8.40
C SER A 36 11.95 -8.39 -7.43
N SER A 37 12.49 -9.61 -7.43
CA SER A 37 12.12 -10.67 -6.46
C SER A 37 12.47 -10.33 -5.02
N GLU A 38 13.43 -9.43 -4.81
CA GLU A 38 13.94 -9.04 -3.49
C GLU A 38 13.20 -7.85 -2.90
N ALA A 39 12.19 -7.33 -3.61
CA ALA A 39 11.45 -6.17 -3.20
C ALA A 39 10.61 -6.45 -1.96
N ARG A 40 10.54 -5.46 -1.07
CA ARG A 40 9.74 -5.51 0.16
C ARG A 40 9.07 -4.17 0.45
N ILE A 41 8.04 -4.20 1.27
CA ILE A 41 7.37 -2.99 1.77
C ILE A 41 7.63 -2.83 3.27
N ALA A 42 8.09 -1.66 3.67
CA ALA A 42 8.26 -1.26 5.06
C ALA A 42 7.11 -0.34 5.48
N ALA A 43 6.42 -0.73 6.56
CA ALA A 43 5.36 0.05 7.18
C ALA A 43 5.51 -0.04 8.72
N PRO A 44 6.53 0.58 9.31
CA PRO A 44 6.92 0.34 10.70
C PRO A 44 5.88 0.80 11.73
N GLU A 45 5.00 1.73 11.35
CA GLU A 45 3.93 2.24 12.21
C GLU A 45 2.67 1.34 12.17
N VAL A 46 2.62 0.38 11.25
CA VAL A 46 1.48 -0.52 11.07
C VAL A 46 1.67 -1.77 11.93
N THR A 47 0.65 -2.10 12.70
CA THR A 47 0.61 -3.30 13.54
C THR A 47 -0.43 -4.33 13.08
N HIS A 48 -1.44 -3.89 12.32
CA HIS A 48 -2.57 -4.74 11.90
C HIS A 48 -2.89 -4.52 10.43
N ALA A 49 -3.32 -5.60 9.78
CA ALA A 49 -3.86 -5.58 8.43
C ALA A 49 -5.12 -6.45 8.35
N ARG A 50 -5.87 -6.31 7.26
CA ARG A 50 -7.02 -7.14 6.93
C ARG A 50 -6.81 -7.79 5.57
N ILE A 51 -6.74 -9.11 5.53
CA ILE A 51 -6.59 -9.88 4.28
C ILE A 51 -7.99 -10.14 3.72
N LEU A 52 -8.17 -9.89 2.42
CA LEU A 52 -9.40 -10.22 1.71
C LEU A 52 -9.40 -11.68 1.26
N ASP A 53 -10.59 -12.27 1.21
CA ASP A 53 -10.86 -13.60 0.65
C ASP A 53 -9.99 -14.72 1.24
N TYR A 54 -9.59 -14.56 2.51
CA TYR A 54 -8.74 -15.51 3.23
C TYR A 54 -9.28 -15.75 4.65
N PRO A 55 -9.30 -17.00 5.15
CA PRO A 55 -8.92 -18.24 4.45
C PRO A 55 -9.97 -18.71 3.43
N GLN A 56 -11.08 -17.98 3.27
CA GLN A 56 -12.19 -18.31 2.38
C GLN A 56 -12.64 -17.04 1.63
N THR A 57 -13.07 -17.21 0.39
CA THR A 57 -13.66 -16.13 -0.42
C THR A 57 -14.86 -15.50 0.29
N GLY A 58 -14.95 -14.17 0.23
CA GLY A 58 -15.95 -13.35 0.92
C GLY A 58 -15.63 -13.04 2.37
N VAL A 59 -14.54 -13.61 2.93
CA VAL A 59 -14.13 -13.37 4.32
C VAL A 59 -12.94 -12.42 4.36
N SER A 60 -13.10 -11.34 5.13
CA SER A 60 -11.98 -10.46 5.47
C SER A 60 -11.44 -10.80 6.85
N THR A 61 -10.16 -11.17 6.94
CA THR A 61 -9.54 -11.63 8.19
C THR A 61 -8.51 -10.63 8.70
N GLU A 62 -8.64 -10.23 9.96
CA GLU A 62 -7.64 -9.40 10.63
C GLU A 62 -6.40 -10.21 11.02
N VAL A 63 -5.23 -9.62 10.80
CA VAL A 63 -3.91 -10.24 11.00
C VAL A 63 -2.93 -9.24 11.59
N THR A 64 -1.86 -9.74 12.22
CA THR A 64 -0.74 -8.90 12.66
C THR A 64 0.21 -8.62 11.50
N TRP A 65 0.51 -7.36 11.23
CA TRP A 65 1.51 -7.01 10.21
C TRP A 65 2.94 -7.33 10.68
N PRO A 66 3.84 -7.86 9.83
CA PRO A 66 3.65 -8.22 8.42
C PRO A 66 3.20 -9.68 8.18
N ASN A 67 2.94 -10.45 9.25
CA ASN A 67 2.59 -11.86 9.17
C ASN A 67 1.07 -12.07 8.94
N GLY A 68 0.69 -12.30 7.70
CA GLY A 68 -0.65 -12.65 7.29
C GLY A 68 -0.98 -14.13 7.46
N LEU A 69 -1.03 -14.64 8.70
CA LEU A 69 -1.32 -16.05 9.00
C LEU A 69 -0.35 -17.03 8.31
N GLY A 70 0.94 -16.74 8.40
CA GLY A 70 2.02 -17.49 7.77
C GLY A 70 2.46 -16.91 6.42
N MET A 71 1.68 -16.00 5.82
CA MET A 71 2.06 -15.29 4.61
C MET A 71 2.90 -14.03 4.95
N PRO A 72 4.13 -13.89 4.42
CA PRO A 72 4.92 -12.68 4.63
C PRO A 72 4.41 -11.57 3.70
N LEU A 73 3.44 -10.78 4.15
CA LEU A 73 2.78 -9.76 3.32
C LEU A 73 3.72 -8.62 2.93
N ASP A 74 4.81 -8.42 3.67
CA ASP A 74 5.84 -7.42 3.37
C ASP A 74 6.79 -7.84 2.24
N GLN A 75 6.83 -9.11 1.86
CA GLN A 75 7.67 -9.63 0.78
C GLN A 75 6.93 -9.61 -0.56
N LEU A 76 7.47 -8.89 -1.55
CA LEU A 76 6.84 -8.66 -2.86
C LEU A 76 7.40 -9.59 -3.94
N GLY A 77 8.04 -10.68 -3.53
CA GLY A 77 8.67 -11.70 -4.36
C GLY A 77 9.43 -12.71 -3.48
N PRO A 78 10.02 -13.77 -4.06
CA PRO A 78 9.86 -14.23 -5.44
C PRO A 78 8.43 -14.74 -5.71
N ASN A 79 8.13 -15.16 -6.94
CA ASN A 79 6.83 -15.78 -7.25
C ASN A 79 6.59 -16.98 -6.34
N ASP A 80 5.46 -17.00 -5.64
CA ASP A 80 5.07 -18.07 -4.71
C ASP A 80 3.73 -18.73 -5.09
N GLY A 81 3.14 -18.32 -6.21
CA GLY A 81 1.86 -18.85 -6.68
C GLY A 81 0.64 -18.30 -5.94
N THR A 82 0.79 -17.25 -5.13
CA THR A 82 -0.32 -16.66 -4.36
C THR A 82 -0.82 -15.35 -4.98
N ALA A 83 -2.06 -15.00 -4.67
CA ALA A 83 -2.66 -13.71 -5.00
C ALA A 83 -3.50 -13.23 -3.82
N THR A 84 -3.13 -12.10 -3.25
CA THR A 84 -3.69 -11.62 -1.99
C THR A 84 -3.92 -10.11 -2.03
N GLY A 85 -5.12 -9.68 -1.62
CA GLY A 85 -5.40 -8.30 -1.26
C GLY A 85 -5.30 -8.11 0.25
N ALA A 86 -4.60 -7.08 0.71
CA ALA A 86 -4.49 -6.78 2.14
C ALA A 86 -4.58 -5.28 2.42
N CYS A 87 -5.46 -4.88 3.34
CA CYS A 87 -5.59 -3.50 3.80
C CYS A 87 -4.78 -3.30 5.08
N LEU A 88 -3.68 -2.55 5.03
CA LEU A 88 -2.92 -2.11 6.20
C LEU A 88 -3.64 -0.93 6.85
N LEU A 89 -4.14 -1.16 8.06
CA LEU A 89 -4.99 -0.24 8.77
C LEU A 89 -4.18 0.87 9.44
N ASP A 90 -4.76 2.06 9.55
CA ASP A 90 -4.13 3.24 10.17
C ASP A 90 -2.75 3.58 9.56
N CYS A 91 -2.58 3.26 8.29
CA CYS A 91 -1.34 3.44 7.55
C CYS A 91 -1.36 4.78 6.80
N GLN A 92 -0.33 5.58 7.02
CA GLN A 92 -0.15 6.91 6.39
C GLN A 92 1.20 7.04 5.70
N HIS A 93 2.05 6.03 5.88
CA HIS A 93 3.38 6.00 5.34
C HIS A 93 3.78 4.56 5.03
N VAL A 94 4.30 4.36 3.83
CA VAL A 94 5.00 3.13 3.46
C VAL A 94 6.24 3.47 2.65
N THR A 95 7.24 2.61 2.73
CA THR A 95 8.38 2.65 1.82
C THR A 95 8.51 1.32 1.11
N VAL A 96 8.42 1.33 -0.21
CA VAL A 96 8.80 0.20 -1.06
C VAL A 96 10.30 0.23 -1.24
N LEU A 97 10.94 -0.91 -0.99
CA LEU A 97 12.38 -1.08 -1.02
C LEU A 97 12.70 -2.16 -2.06
N ASP A 98 13.48 -1.80 -3.08
CA ASP A 98 13.89 -2.74 -4.11
C ASP A 98 15.37 -2.53 -4.46
N GLN A 99 16.21 -3.52 -4.14
CA GLN A 99 17.66 -3.44 -4.33
C GLN A 99 18.28 -2.14 -3.75
N ASN A 100 18.77 -1.23 -4.57
CA ASN A 100 19.31 0.05 -4.10
C ASN A 100 18.31 1.20 -4.22
N ASP A 101 17.09 0.96 -4.70
CA ASP A 101 16.07 1.98 -4.85
C ASP A 101 15.05 1.92 -3.71
N ALA A 102 14.45 3.08 -3.43
CA ALA A 102 13.38 3.23 -2.48
C ALA A 102 12.33 4.22 -3.02
N LEU A 103 11.06 3.89 -2.76
CA LEU A 103 9.91 4.72 -3.08
C LEU A 103 9.08 4.88 -1.80
N ALA A 104 9.08 6.06 -1.20
CA ALA A 104 8.18 6.37 -0.09
C ALA A 104 6.89 6.99 -0.59
N LEU A 105 5.81 6.61 0.08
CA LEU A 105 4.50 7.20 -0.07
C LEU A 105 4.07 7.67 1.31
N THR A 106 3.72 8.95 1.42
CA THR A 106 3.16 9.52 2.64
C THR A 106 1.87 10.24 2.29
N TRP A 107 0.80 10.00 3.02
CA TRP A 107 -0.46 10.70 2.80
C TRP A 107 -1.10 11.13 4.09
N SER A 108 -1.83 12.23 4.01
CA SER A 108 -2.47 12.85 5.17
C SER A 108 -3.76 13.52 4.76
N THR A 109 -4.68 13.64 5.72
CA THR A 109 -5.87 14.47 5.62
C THR A 109 -5.73 15.71 6.49
N ARG A 110 -6.43 16.78 6.10
CA ARG A 110 -6.39 18.05 6.85
C ARG A 110 -7.01 17.94 8.25
N ARG A 111 -7.99 17.04 8.42
CA ARG A 111 -8.69 16.87 9.69
C ARG A 111 -8.10 15.71 10.46
N ARG A 112 -7.62 15.98 11.69
CA ARG A 112 -7.09 14.95 12.58
C ARG A 112 -8.07 13.80 12.83
N ALA A 113 -9.37 14.11 12.92
CA ALA A 113 -10.42 13.11 13.13
C ALA A 113 -10.54 12.07 11.99
N ASP A 114 -10.11 12.43 10.79
CA ASP A 114 -10.18 11.56 9.61
C ASP A 114 -8.90 10.74 9.40
N GLN A 115 -7.83 11.00 10.16
CA GLN A 115 -6.54 10.35 9.98
C GLN A 115 -6.62 8.82 10.17
N ARG A 116 -7.53 8.36 11.02
CA ARG A 116 -7.84 6.93 11.21
C ARG A 116 -8.46 6.27 9.98
N LEU A 117 -8.97 7.05 9.03
CA LEU A 117 -9.52 6.53 7.76
C LEU A 117 -8.45 6.39 6.70
N LEU A 118 -7.19 6.75 6.99
CA LEU A 118 -6.10 6.50 6.06
C LEU A 118 -5.60 5.07 6.23
N SER A 119 -5.49 4.37 5.12
CA SER A 119 -4.96 3.01 5.07
C SER A 119 -4.16 2.81 3.78
N MET A 120 -3.51 1.66 3.64
CA MET A 120 -2.84 1.26 2.41
C MET A 120 -3.37 -0.10 1.98
N PHE A 121 -3.85 -0.21 0.75
CA PHE A 121 -4.18 -1.50 0.17
C PHE A 121 -3.01 -2.05 -0.63
N LEU A 122 -2.63 -3.28 -0.32
CA LEU A 122 -1.63 -4.05 -1.01
C LEU A 122 -2.34 -5.07 -1.90
N TRP A 123 -2.11 -4.97 -3.20
CA TRP A 123 -2.35 -6.07 -4.11
C TRP A 123 -1.04 -6.83 -4.34
N ARG A 124 -0.97 -8.07 -3.85
CA ARG A 124 0.19 -8.95 -3.96
C ARG A 124 -0.18 -10.17 -4.80
N ASN A 125 -0.02 -10.07 -6.12
CA ASN A 125 -0.16 -11.22 -7.03
C ASN A 125 1.21 -11.69 -7.49
N LEU A 126 1.60 -12.86 -7.01
CA LEU A 126 2.89 -13.50 -7.26
C LEU A 126 2.70 -14.76 -8.11
N CYS A 127 1.98 -14.59 -9.21
CA CYS A 127 1.52 -15.64 -10.11
C CYS A 127 0.48 -16.58 -9.49
N GLY A 128 -0.44 -16.05 -8.67
CA GLY A 128 -1.58 -16.82 -8.16
C GLY A 128 -2.89 -16.58 -8.89
N TRP A 129 -3.03 -15.46 -9.62
CA TRP A 129 -4.26 -15.10 -10.30
C TRP A 129 -4.01 -14.45 -11.68
N PRO A 130 -4.93 -14.60 -12.66
CA PRO A 130 -6.04 -15.57 -12.68
C PRO A 130 -5.53 -17.00 -12.84
N THR A 131 -6.33 -17.99 -12.43
CA THR A 131 -5.96 -19.41 -12.41
C THR A 131 -5.47 -19.92 -13.78
N ASP A 132 -6.11 -19.48 -14.87
CA ASP A 132 -5.80 -19.99 -16.21
C ASP A 132 -4.59 -19.31 -16.87
N ALA A 133 -4.18 -18.14 -16.36
CA ALA A 133 -3.08 -17.35 -16.90
C ALA A 133 -2.43 -16.49 -15.80
N PRO A 134 -1.82 -17.13 -14.78
CA PRO A 134 -1.31 -16.40 -13.63
C PRO A 134 -0.17 -15.46 -14.04
N TYR A 135 -0.20 -14.25 -13.50
CA TYR A 135 0.83 -13.25 -13.73
C TYR A 135 1.28 -12.61 -12.42
N ARG A 136 2.43 -11.95 -12.47
CA ARG A 136 2.92 -11.15 -11.36
C ARG A 136 2.43 -9.71 -11.47
N ALA A 137 1.83 -9.18 -10.41
CA ALA A 137 1.51 -7.77 -10.28
C ALA A 137 1.49 -7.34 -8.82
N ILE A 138 2.13 -6.21 -8.53
CA ILE A 138 2.18 -5.60 -7.21
C ILE A 138 1.54 -4.21 -7.28
N GLY A 139 0.46 -4.02 -6.53
CA GLY A 139 -0.22 -2.75 -6.34
C GLY A 139 0.01 -2.20 -4.94
N ILE A 140 0.50 -0.97 -4.85
CA ILE A 140 0.61 -0.21 -3.60
C ILE A 140 -0.39 0.92 -3.66
N GLU A 141 -1.38 0.90 -2.78
CA GLU A 141 -2.56 1.73 -2.97
C GLU A 141 -2.88 2.55 -1.73
N PRO A 142 -2.32 3.77 -1.60
CA PRO A 142 -2.73 4.72 -0.57
C PRO A 142 -4.24 4.97 -0.64
N MET A 143 -4.91 4.85 0.51
CA MET A 143 -6.37 4.92 0.58
C MET A 143 -6.89 6.01 1.51
N VAL A 144 -8.10 6.45 1.17
CA VAL A 144 -9.11 6.96 2.11
C VAL A 144 -10.18 5.88 2.25
N GLY A 145 -10.35 5.37 3.46
CA GLY A 145 -11.15 4.21 3.80
C GLY A 145 -10.31 3.07 4.39
N ARG A 146 -10.97 2.02 4.88
CA ARG A 146 -10.36 0.86 5.57
C ARG A 146 -10.91 -0.48 5.06
N ALA A 147 -11.55 -0.46 3.89
CA ALA A 147 -12.16 -1.61 3.25
C ALA A 147 -11.89 -1.53 1.75
N ALA A 148 -11.91 -2.68 1.08
CA ALA A 148 -11.63 -2.78 -0.34
C ALA A 148 -12.77 -2.28 -1.22
N ASP A 149 -14.01 -2.45 -0.77
CA ASP A 149 -15.21 -1.98 -1.44
C ASP A 149 -16.29 -1.56 -0.42
N LEU A 150 -17.29 -0.81 -0.89
CA LEU A 150 -18.37 -0.29 -0.04
C LEU A 150 -19.34 -1.38 0.44
N GLY A 151 -19.46 -2.50 -0.27
CA GLY A 151 -20.37 -3.60 0.08
C GLY A 151 -19.88 -4.38 1.31
N GLY A 152 -18.57 -4.52 1.48
CA GLY A 152 -17.94 -5.15 2.64
C GLY A 152 -17.59 -4.20 3.79
N ALA A 153 -17.84 -2.89 3.64
CA ALA A 153 -17.37 -1.89 4.59
C ALA A 153 -18.39 -1.59 5.71
N ASN A 154 -17.91 -1.50 6.95
CA ASN A 154 -18.70 -0.95 8.04
C ASN A 154 -18.68 0.59 8.00
N ARG A 155 -19.51 1.22 8.84
CA ARG A 155 -19.63 2.69 8.90
C ARG A 155 -18.31 3.36 9.29
N GLU A 156 -17.52 2.71 10.12
CA GLU A 156 -16.21 3.18 10.59
C GLU A 156 -15.09 3.01 9.57
N ASP A 157 -15.31 2.20 8.53
CA ASP A 157 -14.33 1.93 7.47
C ASP A 157 -14.42 2.91 6.30
N VAL A 158 -15.48 3.72 6.23
CA VAL A 158 -15.78 4.58 5.09
C VAL A 158 -15.70 6.06 5.48
N ALA A 159 -15.15 6.85 4.57
CA ALA A 159 -15.20 8.30 4.70
C ALA A 159 -16.57 8.82 4.24
N GLU A 160 -16.91 10.02 4.71
CA GLU A 160 -18.15 10.67 4.33
C GLU A 160 -17.91 12.11 3.91
N VAL A 161 -18.58 12.54 2.84
CA VAL A 161 -18.61 13.90 2.34
C VAL A 161 -20.02 14.46 2.45
N ARG A 162 -20.17 15.74 2.81
CA ARG A 162 -21.47 16.44 2.93
C ARG A 162 -21.35 17.85 2.34
N ASN A 163 -22.48 18.51 2.08
CA ASN A 163 -22.57 19.83 1.40
C ASN A 163 -21.68 20.95 2.02
N ASN A 164 -21.35 20.86 3.32
CA ASN A 164 -20.44 21.80 4.01
C ASN A 164 -19.19 21.13 4.60
N HIS A 165 -18.92 19.88 4.23
CA HIS A 165 -17.84 19.07 4.77
C HIS A 165 -17.16 18.32 3.64
N ASN A 166 -16.28 19.05 2.94
CA ASN A 166 -15.42 18.47 1.92
C ASN A 166 -14.40 17.53 2.57
N PHE A 167 -13.97 16.51 1.83
CA PHE A 167 -12.86 15.66 2.23
C PHE A 167 -11.61 16.06 1.45
N HIS A 168 -10.51 16.30 2.16
CA HIS A 168 -9.25 16.76 1.58
C HIS A 168 -8.12 15.89 2.08
N TRP A 169 -7.32 15.37 1.14
CA TRP A 169 -6.13 14.61 1.45
C TRP A 169 -5.04 14.91 0.43
N ARG A 170 -3.80 14.70 0.84
CA ARG A 170 -2.63 14.89 0.00
C ARG A 170 -1.83 13.60 0.02
N LEU A 171 -1.40 13.14 -1.15
CA LEU A 171 -0.40 12.09 -1.32
C LEU A 171 0.93 12.72 -1.73
N HIS A 172 1.99 12.27 -1.10
CA HIS A 172 3.37 12.64 -1.36
C HIS A 172 4.14 11.39 -1.73
N ILE A 173 4.87 11.42 -2.83
CA ILE A 173 5.67 10.31 -3.34
C ILE A 173 7.09 10.82 -3.53
N THR A 174 8.05 10.13 -2.94
CA THR A 174 9.48 10.43 -3.08
C THR A 174 10.25 9.19 -3.45
N CYS A 175 11.24 9.33 -4.33
CA CYS A 175 12.15 8.26 -4.68
C CYS A 175 13.60 8.66 -4.40
N TRP A 176 14.41 7.69 -3.99
CA TRP A 176 15.84 7.87 -3.80
C TRP A 176 16.61 6.56 -3.96
N ARG A 177 17.91 6.69 -4.19
CA ARG A 177 18.85 5.57 -4.08
C ARG A 177 19.40 5.46 -2.66
N ARG A 178 19.35 4.26 -2.11
CA ARG A 178 19.96 3.85 -0.86
C ARG A 178 21.45 3.63 -1.11
N LEU A 179 22.28 4.26 -0.29
CA LEU A 179 23.71 3.97 -0.26
C LEU A 179 23.91 2.59 0.37
N THR A 180 24.37 1.63 -0.42
CA THR A 180 24.88 0.37 0.12
C THR A 180 26.25 0.66 0.73
N CYS A 181 26.40 0.51 2.05
CA CYS A 181 27.73 0.48 2.65
C CYS A 181 28.41 -0.81 2.19
N LEU A 182 29.26 -0.73 1.17
CA LEU A 182 30.17 -1.81 0.84
C LEU A 182 31.14 -1.94 2.00
N ALA A 183 30.93 -2.95 2.85
CA ALA A 183 31.95 -3.36 3.80
C ALA A 183 33.19 -3.80 3.00
N THR A 184 34.16 -2.91 2.86
CA THR A 184 35.50 -3.28 2.40
C THR A 184 36.08 -4.25 3.41
N ALA A 185 36.00 -5.54 3.10
CA ALA A 185 36.75 -6.58 3.78
C ALA A 185 38.24 -6.29 3.55
N ARG A 186 38.91 -5.68 4.52
CA ARG A 186 40.37 -5.73 4.60
C ARG A 186 40.75 -7.15 5.01
N SER A 187 41.13 -7.96 4.03
CA SER A 187 41.94 -9.16 4.27
C SER A 187 43.30 -8.74 4.80
N GLY A 188 43.43 -8.68 6.13
CA GLY A 188 44.73 -8.62 6.79
C GLY A 188 45.35 -10.00 6.83
N HIS A 189 46.35 -10.24 5.98
CA HIS A 189 47.36 -11.26 6.23
C HIS A 189 48.25 -10.77 7.38
N GLY A 190 48.43 -11.63 8.38
CA GLY A 190 49.39 -11.50 9.48
C GLY A 190 49.48 -12.84 10.18
#